data_AF-A0A9D2UPP1-F1
#
_entry.id   AF-A0A9D2UPP1-F1
#
_cell.length_a   1.000
_cell.length_b   1.000
_cell.length_c   1.000
_cell.angle_alpha   90.00
_cell.angle_beta   90.00
_cell.angle_gamma   90.00
#
_symmetry.space_group_name_H-M   'P 1'
#
loop_
_entity.id
_entity.type
_entity.pdbx_description
1 polymer ?
#
loop_
_entity_poly.entity_id
_entity_poly.type
_entity_poly.pdbx_seq_one_letter_code
_entity_poly.pdbx_strand_id
1 'polypeptide(L)'
;ASDYTWVAAATGANQAAGYQLALEEPVMAIGGFNGTDPSPTLEEFQQLVAEGRIHYYIGSSSGGGQGPGGTDSGSSSAQIAAWVEANFESTTLDSVTLYDLSAA
;
A
#
# COMPACT_ATOMS: atom_id res chain seq x y z
N ALA A 1 12.24 -10.46 -16.49
CA ALA A 1 11.87 -9.75 -15.27
C ALA A 1 10.35 -9.82 -15.22
N SER A 2 9.78 -10.31 -14.14
CA SER A 2 8.33 -10.38 -13.96
C SER A 2 7.82 -8.94 -13.93
N ASP A 3 7.11 -8.49 -14.97
CA ASP A 3 6.74 -7.08 -15.17
C ASP A 3 5.63 -6.66 -14.20
N TYR A 4 5.99 -6.39 -12.94
CA TYR A 4 5.08 -5.73 -12.01
C TYR A 4 4.75 -4.33 -12.53
N THR A 5 3.47 -3.94 -12.44
CA THR A 5 3.06 -2.58 -12.81
C THR A 5 3.48 -1.58 -11.73
N TRP A 6 3.50 -2.01 -10.46
CA TRP A 6 3.91 -1.20 -9.31
C TRP A 6 4.91 -1.95 -8.44
N VAL A 7 6.04 -1.31 -8.14
CA VAL A 7 7.04 -1.86 -7.20
C VAL A 7 6.50 -1.90 -5.78
N ALA A 8 5.59 -0.99 -5.43
CA ALA A 8 4.98 -0.95 -4.12
C ALA A 8 3.59 -0.28 -4.17
N ALA A 9 2.79 -0.50 -3.13
CA ALA A 9 1.57 0.23 -2.84
C ALA A 9 1.66 0.89 -1.45
N ALA A 10 1.16 2.12 -1.34
CA ALA A 10 1.15 2.89 -0.10
C ALA A 10 -0.20 3.59 0.10
N THR A 11 -0.64 3.73 1.34
CA THR A 11 -1.86 4.49 1.68
C THR A 11 -1.61 5.99 1.56
N GLY A 12 -2.41 6.64 0.73
CA GLY A 12 -2.32 8.07 0.45
C GLY A 12 -1.33 8.42 -0.66
N ALA A 13 -1.75 9.29 -1.59
CA ALA A 13 -0.91 9.74 -2.70
C ALA A 13 0.32 10.53 -2.23
N ASN A 14 0.24 11.22 -1.09
CA ASN A 14 1.40 11.92 -0.52
C ASN A 14 2.53 10.96 -0.15
N GLN A 15 2.19 9.83 0.48
CA GLN A 15 3.18 8.82 0.85
C GLN A 15 3.71 8.12 -0.40
N ALA A 16 2.82 7.71 -1.31
CA ALA A 16 3.20 7.07 -2.57
C ALA A 16 4.15 7.94 -3.41
N ALA A 17 3.88 9.25 -3.50
CA ALA A 17 4.72 10.18 -4.26
C ALA A 17 6.14 10.27 -3.70
N GLY A 18 6.31 10.27 -2.37
CA GLY A 18 7.64 10.27 -1.75
C GLY A 18 8.49 9.06 -2.16
N TYR A 19 7.89 7.87 -2.15
CA TYR A 19 8.57 6.64 -2.58
C TYR A 19 8.79 6.60 -4.08
N GLN A 20 7.83 7.04 -4.89
CA GLN A 20 7.97 7.09 -6.35
C GLN A 20 9.13 7.99 -6.78
N LEU A 21 9.32 9.14 -6.11
CA LEU A 21 10.44 10.03 -6.39
C LEU A 21 11.79 9.44 -5.93
N ALA A 22 11.81 8.70 -4.83
CA ALA A 22 13.03 8.10 -4.30
C ALA A 22 13.47 6.83 -5.07
N LEU A 23 12.51 6.05 -5.53
CA LEU A 23 12.75 4.77 -6.23
C LEU A 23 12.81 4.94 -7.76
N GLU A 24 12.30 6.05 -8.29
CA GLU A 24 12.11 6.28 -9.73
C GLU A 24 11.25 5.20 -10.42
N GLU A 25 10.41 4.52 -9.65
CA GLU A 25 9.59 3.39 -10.07
C GLU A 25 8.11 3.63 -9.68
N PRO A 26 7.13 3.04 -10.40
CA PRO A 26 5.72 3.29 -10.13
C PRO A 26 5.29 2.78 -8.75
N VAL A 27 4.66 3.65 -7.95
CA VAL A 27 4.07 3.31 -6.65
C VAL A 27 2.57 3.56 -6.69
N MET A 28 1.78 2.55 -6.32
CA MET A 28 0.32 2.67 -6.26
C MET A 28 -0.10 3.49 -5.04
N ALA A 29 -0.91 4.52 -5.25
CA ALA A 29 -1.58 5.24 -4.19
C ALA A 29 -2.93 4.55 -3.86
N ILE A 30 -3.12 4.20 -2.59
CA ILE A 30 -4.39 3.65 -2.08
C ILE A 30 -5.14 4.77 -1.35
N GLY A 31 -6.40 4.97 -1.73
CA GLY A 31 -7.32 5.90 -1.09
C GLY A 31 -7.12 7.37 -1.44
N GLY A 32 -6.59 7.67 -2.63
CA GLY A 32 -6.46 9.05 -3.10
C GLY A 32 -5.48 9.87 -2.27
N PHE A 33 -5.67 11.19 -2.18
CA PHE A 33 -4.70 12.08 -1.54
C PHE A 33 -4.47 11.79 -0.05
N ASN A 34 -5.55 11.48 0.68
CA ASN A 34 -5.55 11.30 2.14
C ASN A 34 -5.78 9.84 2.60
N GLY A 35 -5.95 8.88 1.69
CA GLY A 35 -6.26 7.49 2.06
C GLY A 35 -7.76 7.21 2.29
N THR A 36 -8.66 8.13 1.94
CA THR A 36 -10.11 8.02 2.17
C THR A 36 -10.92 7.67 0.92
N ASP A 37 -10.35 7.81 -0.28
CA ASP A 37 -11.08 7.48 -1.50
C ASP A 37 -11.32 5.96 -1.56
N PRO A 38 -12.47 5.50 -2.09
CA PRO A 38 -12.76 4.08 -2.20
C PRO A 38 -12.04 3.45 -3.41
N SER A 39 -10.74 3.74 -3.59
CA SER A 39 -9.97 3.27 -4.74
C SER A 39 -8.51 2.96 -4.38
N PRO A 40 -8.01 1.76 -4.71
CA PRO A 40 -8.79 0.59 -5.14
C PRO A 40 -9.70 0.07 -4.02
N THR A 41 -10.70 -0.72 -4.38
CA THR A 41 -11.42 -1.57 -3.42
C THR A 41 -10.51 -2.71 -2.95
N LEU A 42 -10.88 -3.38 -1.84
CA LEU A 42 -10.13 -4.56 -1.37
C LEU A 42 -10.08 -5.66 -2.44
N GLU A 43 -11.20 -5.94 -3.11
CA GLU A 43 -11.31 -6.98 -4.14
C GLU A 43 -10.39 -6.68 -5.34
N GLU A 44 -10.40 -5.44 -5.83
CA GLU A 44 -9.50 -5.00 -6.90
C GLU A 44 -8.03 -5.10 -6.46
N PHE A 45 -7.71 -4.69 -5.23
CA PHE A 45 -6.35 -4.79 -4.72
C PHE A 45 -5.88 -6.25 -4.65
N GLN A 46 -6.71 -7.15 -4.12
CA GLN A 46 -6.44 -8.58 -4.09
C GLN A 46 -6.21 -9.16 -5.48
N GLN A 47 -7.04 -8.77 -6.46
CA GLN A 47 -6.86 -9.20 -7.84
C GLN A 47 -5.51 -8.73 -8.40
N LEU A 48 -5.13 -7.48 -8.19
CA LEU A 48 -3.84 -6.94 -8.66
C LEU A 48 -2.65 -7.65 -8.02
N VAL A 49 -2.77 -8.03 -6.74
CA VAL A 49 -1.76 -8.83 -6.04
C VAL A 49 -1.68 -10.24 -6.62
N ALA A 50 -2.81 -10.91 -6.82
CA ALA A 50 -2.87 -12.25 -7.42
C ALA A 50 -2.36 -12.29 -8.87
N GLU A 51 -2.54 -11.19 -9.62
CA GLU A 51 -1.96 -11.01 -10.96
C GLU A 51 -0.45 -10.69 -10.94
N GLY A 52 0.16 -10.56 -9.75
CA GLY A 52 1.58 -10.22 -9.59
C GLY A 52 1.91 -8.78 -10.01
N ARG A 53 0.91 -7.89 -10.04
CA ARG A 53 1.08 -6.51 -10.53
C ARG A 53 1.60 -5.56 -9.46
N ILE A 54 1.52 -5.94 -8.18
CA ILE A 54 2.00 -5.17 -7.03
C ILE A 54 2.99 -6.05 -6.26
N HIS A 55 4.21 -5.56 -6.05
CA HIS A 55 5.26 -6.36 -5.43
C HIS A 55 5.32 -6.21 -3.89
N TYR A 56 5.24 -4.97 -3.39
CA TYR A 56 5.25 -4.69 -1.94
C TYR A 56 4.05 -3.86 -1.50
N TYR A 57 3.66 -4.00 -0.23
CA TYR A 57 2.83 -3.01 0.46
C TYR A 57 3.64 -2.32 1.54
N ILE A 58 3.59 -0.99 1.56
CA ILE A 58 4.28 -0.17 2.56
C ILE A 58 3.28 0.13 3.68
N GLY A 59 3.50 -0.50 4.82
CA GLY A 59 2.72 -0.27 6.03
C GLY A 59 2.92 1.15 6.54
N SER A 60 1.83 1.77 7.01
CA SER A 60 1.95 3.02 7.75
C SER A 60 2.67 2.74 9.07
N SER A 61 3.83 3.35 9.30
CA SER A 61 4.41 3.38 10.64
C SER A 61 3.36 3.94 11.60
N SER A 62 3.23 3.35 12.78
CA SER A 62 2.26 3.72 13.82
C SER A 62 2.39 5.16 14.34
N GLY A 63 3.26 6.00 13.75
CA GLY A 63 3.45 7.41 14.08
C GLY A 63 3.50 8.38 12.90
N GLY A 64 3.35 7.96 11.64
CA GLY A 64 3.54 8.84 10.47
C GLY A 64 2.66 8.46 9.29
N GLY A 65 1.43 8.97 9.25
CA GLY A 65 0.52 8.72 8.13
C GLY A 65 -0.94 9.13 8.37
N GLN A 66 -1.37 9.30 9.62
CA GLN A 66 -2.64 9.95 9.91
C GLN A 66 -2.48 11.49 9.83
N GLY A 67 -2.60 12.03 8.62
CA GLY A 67 -2.99 13.43 8.47
C GLY A 67 -4.33 13.70 9.19
N PRO A 68 -4.69 14.96 9.44
CA PRO A 68 -6.00 15.30 10.02
C PRO A 68 -7.11 14.88 9.05
N GLY A 69 -7.68 13.69 9.29
CA GLY A 69 -8.57 13.00 8.36
C GLY A 69 -8.22 11.51 8.26
N GLY A 70 -7.86 10.90 9.40
CA GLY A 70 -7.36 9.54 9.45
C GLY A 70 -8.31 8.56 8.77
N THR A 71 -7.71 7.55 8.16
CA THR A 71 -8.36 6.41 7.51
C THR A 71 -9.57 5.97 8.32
N ASP A 72 -10.78 6.31 7.84
CA ASP A 72 -12.01 5.83 8.46
C ASP A 72 -11.89 4.30 8.58
N SER A 73 -12.18 3.73 9.76
CA SER A 73 -11.98 2.29 10.00
C SER A 73 -12.80 1.39 9.06
N GLY A 74 -13.75 1.96 8.31
CA GLY A 74 -14.52 1.29 7.26
C GLY A 74 -14.10 1.64 5.82
N SER A 75 -13.03 2.42 5.61
CA SER A 75 -12.54 2.77 4.28
C SER A 75 -11.83 1.60 3.59
N SER A 76 -11.80 1.61 2.25
CA SER A 76 -11.11 0.59 1.45
C SER A 76 -9.63 0.48 1.81
N SER A 77 -8.97 1.60 2.11
CA SER A 77 -7.57 1.62 2.57
C SER A 77 -7.34 0.86 3.87
N ALA A 78 -8.23 1.01 4.85
CA ALA A 78 -8.13 0.26 6.12
C ALA A 78 -8.37 -1.24 5.89
N GLN A 79 -9.32 -1.59 5.03
CA GLN A 79 -9.60 -2.98 4.69
C GLN A 79 -8.42 -3.64 3.97
N ILE A 80 -7.76 -2.92 3.05
CA ILE A 80 -6.56 -3.36 2.36
C ILE A 80 -5.40 -3.56 3.34
N ALA A 81 -5.13 -2.58 4.20
CA ALA A 81 -4.06 -2.68 5.20
C ALA A 81 -4.26 -3.90 6.11
N ALA A 82 -5.46 -4.06 6.66
CA ALA A 82 -5.78 -5.19 7.54
C ALA A 82 -5.68 -6.55 6.83
N TRP A 83 -6.11 -6.62 5.56
CA TRP A 83 -5.94 -7.83 4.76
C TRP A 83 -4.45 -8.13 4.53
N VAL A 84 -3.64 -7.14 4.15
CA VAL A 84 -2.22 -7.35 3.93
C VAL A 84 -1.53 -7.83 5.21
N GLU A 85 -1.79 -7.17 6.33
CA GLU A 85 -1.23 -7.51 7.64
C GLU A 85 -1.56 -8.93 8.10
N ALA A 86 -2.74 -9.43 7.73
CA ALA A 86 -3.19 -10.76 8.09
C ALA A 86 -2.65 -11.88 7.17
N ASN A 87 -2.23 -11.55 5.94
CA ASN A 87 -1.93 -12.54 4.91
C ASN A 87 -0.45 -12.58 4.48
N PHE A 88 0.35 -11.54 4.75
CA PHE A 88 1.71 -11.44 4.27
C PHE A 88 2.73 -11.24 5.40
N GLU A 89 3.94 -11.75 5.19
CA GLU A 89 5.05 -11.51 6.09
C GLU A 89 5.56 -10.08 5.95
N SER A 90 5.90 -9.47 7.10
CA SER A 90 6.47 -8.14 7.14
C SER A 90 7.96 -8.16 7.47
N THR A 91 8.69 -7.26 6.84
CA THR A 91 10.07 -6.91 7.22
C THR A 91 10.10 -5.42 7.55
N THR A 92 10.76 -5.06 8.64
CA THR A 92 10.99 -3.65 8.98
C THR A 92 12.39 -3.26 8.54
N LEU A 93 12.48 -2.25 7.68
CA LEU A 93 13.74 -1.62 7.28
C LEU A 93 13.75 -0.20 7.86
N ASP A 94 14.68 0.05 8.78
CA ASP A 94 14.74 1.27 9.59
C ASP A 94 13.41 1.58 10.30
N SER A 95 12.60 2.48 9.74
CA SER A 95 11.30 2.89 10.27
C SER A 95 10.13 2.59 9.33
N VAL A 96 10.37 1.80 8.28
CA VAL A 96 9.39 1.46 7.25
C VAL A 96 9.08 -0.04 7.32
N THR A 97 7.80 -0.37 7.51
CA THR A 97 7.33 -1.76 7.45
C THR A 97 6.94 -2.08 6.01
N LEU A 98 7.53 -3.14 5.46
CA LEU A 98 7.24 -3.64 4.12
C LEU A 98 6.60 -5.03 4.23
N TYR A 99 5.55 -5.27 3.47
CA TYR A 99 4.91 -6.58 3.32
C TYR A 99 5.19 -7.08 1.91
N ASP A 100 5.74 -8.29 1.81
CA ASP A 100 6.03 -8.93 0.53
C ASP A 100 4.77 -9.58 -0.05
N LEU A 101 4.24 -9.01 -1.13
CA LEU A 101 3.01 -9.48 -1.79
C LEU A 101 3.29 -10.53 -2.87
N SER A 102 4.57 -10.81 -3.16
CA SER A 102 4.94 -11.79 -4.20
C SER A 102 4.71 -13.25 -3.80
N ALA A 103 4.42 -13.48 -2.52
CA ALA A 103 4.04 -14.77 -1.97
C ALA A 103 2.53 -15.09 -2.10
N ALA A 104 1.73 -14.20 -2.71
CA ALA A 104 0.28 -14.34 -2.87
C ALA A 104 -0.15 -15.47 -3.83
#